data_AF-W4P336-F1
#
_entry.id   AF-W4P336-F1
#
_cell.length_a   1.000
_cell.length_b   1.000
_cell.length_c   1.000
_cell.angle_alpha   90.00
_cell.angle_beta   90.00
_cell.angle_gamma   90.00
#
_symmetry.space_group_name_H-M   'P 1'
#
loop_
_entity.id
_entity.type
_entity.pdbx_description
1 polymer ?
#
loop_
_entity_poly.entity_id
_entity_poly.type
_entity_poly.pdbx_seq_one_letter_code
_entity_poly.pdbx_strand_id
1 'polypeptide(L)'
;MIPADANGEISQKTEDLVGPYELHDFFLYYFMRFGFRPSKIFYLATMAFKDSYDEPTVRKWLSIFLRRFFSQQFKRSCMPDGPKVGSISLSPRGDWRMPSDASASIWLKDVEFEKL
;
A
#
# COMPACT_ATOMS: atom_id res chain seq x y z
N MET A 1 4.71 7.58 -18.42
CA MET A 1 5.40 6.34 -18.86
C MET A 1 6.88 6.62 -18.88
N ILE A 2 7.69 5.78 -18.23
CA ILE A 2 9.15 5.86 -18.33
C ILE A 2 9.54 5.11 -19.61
N PRO A 3 10.48 5.62 -20.42
CA PRO A 3 10.94 4.89 -21.61
C PRO A 3 11.53 3.53 -21.22
N ALA A 4 11.30 2.51 -22.05
CA ALA A 4 12.05 1.26 -21.96
C ALA A 4 13.56 1.52 -22.21
N ASP A 5 14.42 0.63 -21.72
CA ASP A 5 15.84 0.71 -22.05
C ASP A 5 16.11 0.44 -23.55
N ALA A 6 17.38 0.53 -23.97
CA ALA A 6 17.78 0.34 -25.37
C ALA A 6 17.43 -1.06 -25.95
N ASN A 7 17.07 -2.02 -25.09
CA ASN A 7 16.68 -3.38 -25.47
C ASN A 7 15.16 -3.62 -25.39
N GLY A 8 14.36 -2.60 -25.07
CA GLY A 8 12.91 -2.72 -24.94
C GLY A 8 12.45 -3.35 -23.62
N GLU A 9 13.36 -3.59 -22.66
CA GLU A 9 12.98 -4.05 -21.33
C GLU A 9 12.52 -2.86 -20.48
N ILE A 10 11.25 -2.90 -20.09
CA ILE A 10 10.71 -1.97 -19.10
C ILE A 10 11.20 -2.45 -17.74
N SER A 11 12.39 -2.02 -17.32
CA SER A 11 12.84 -2.28 -15.94
C SER A 11 11.95 -1.52 -14.96
N GLN A 12 10.93 -2.21 -14.42
CA GLN A 12 10.05 -1.67 -13.38
C GLN A 12 10.77 -1.62 -12.02
N LYS A 13 11.80 -0.77 -11.91
CA LYS A 13 12.60 -0.53 -10.68
C LYS A 13 11.78 -0.07 -9.46
N THR A 14 10.50 0.29 -9.66
CA THR A 14 9.64 0.77 -8.58
C THR A 14 8.98 -0.38 -7.83
N GLU A 15 8.54 -1.44 -8.52
CA GLU A 15 7.95 -2.62 -7.87
C GLU A 15 8.95 -3.34 -6.96
N ASP A 16 10.25 -3.29 -7.29
CA ASP A 16 11.32 -3.78 -6.41
C ASP A 16 11.29 -3.12 -5.01
N LEU A 17 10.80 -1.88 -4.92
CA LEU A 17 10.79 -1.07 -3.71
C LEU A 17 9.42 -1.00 -3.01
N VAL A 18 8.32 -1.13 -3.75
CA VAL A 18 6.95 -1.02 -3.21
C VAL A 18 6.18 -2.34 -3.18
N GLY A 19 6.63 -3.31 -3.95
CA GLY A 19 5.96 -4.58 -4.19
C GLY A 19 5.12 -4.58 -5.47
N PRO A 20 4.55 -5.74 -5.83
CA PRO A 20 3.63 -5.87 -6.96
C PRO A 20 2.46 -4.88 -6.83
N TYR A 21 2.13 -4.17 -7.91
CA TYR A 21 1.06 -3.16 -7.85
C TYR A 21 -0.30 -3.75 -7.46
N GLU A 22 -0.61 -4.98 -7.87
CA GLU A 22 -1.87 -5.63 -7.51
C GLU A 22 -2.03 -5.86 -6.00
N LEU A 23 -0.95 -6.23 -5.30
CA LEU A 23 -0.96 -6.33 -3.84
C LEU A 23 -1.05 -4.94 -3.21
N HIS A 24 -0.24 -3.99 -3.70
CA HIS A 24 -0.20 -2.64 -3.18
C HIS A 24 -1.59 -1.95 -3.27
N ASP A 25 -2.25 -2.06 -4.42
CA ASP A 25 -3.57 -1.48 -4.66
C ASP A 25 -4.65 -2.20 -3.87
N PHE A 26 -4.55 -3.53 -3.72
CA PHE A 26 -5.44 -4.28 -2.84
C PHE A 26 -5.35 -3.78 -1.40
N PHE A 27 -4.13 -3.63 -0.86
CA PHE A 27 -3.92 -3.11 0.49
C PHE A 27 -4.45 -1.70 0.63
N LEU A 28 -4.12 -0.82 -0.33
CA LEU A 28 -4.56 0.57 -0.34
C LEU A 28 -6.09 0.67 -0.33
N TYR A 29 -6.76 -0.10 -1.19
CA TYR A 29 -8.22 -0.08 -1.30
C TYR A 29 -8.87 -0.49 0.01
N TYR A 30 -8.51 -1.65 0.58
CA TYR A 30 -9.14 -2.13 1.80
C TYR A 30 -8.80 -1.29 3.04
N PHE A 31 -7.58 -0.74 3.07
CA PHE A 31 -7.16 0.19 4.11
C PHE A 31 -7.97 1.49 4.06
N MET A 32 -8.08 2.12 2.89
CA MET A 32 -8.74 3.42 2.74
C MET A 32 -10.26 3.35 2.72
N ARG A 33 -10.83 2.39 1.98
CA ARG A 33 -12.27 2.33 1.76
C ARG A 33 -13.01 1.84 3.01
N PHE A 34 -12.41 0.91 3.74
CA PHE A 34 -13.06 0.24 4.87
C PHE A 34 -12.36 0.41 6.21
N GLY A 35 -11.14 0.97 6.26
CA GLY A 35 -10.39 1.09 7.51
C GLY A 35 -10.05 -0.25 8.14
N PHE A 36 -9.89 -1.31 7.33
CA PHE A 36 -9.63 -2.64 7.86
C PHE A 36 -8.27 -2.71 8.55
N ARG A 37 -8.22 -3.51 9.62
CA ARG A 37 -6.97 -3.85 10.31
C ARG A 37 -6.04 -4.66 9.39
N PRO A 38 -4.72 -4.55 9.55
CA PRO A 38 -3.75 -5.28 8.74
C PRO A 38 -3.96 -6.79 8.72
N SER A 39 -4.25 -7.40 9.87
CA SER A 39 -4.60 -8.83 9.98
C SER A 39 -5.73 -9.23 9.01
N LYS A 40 -6.81 -8.45 8.98
CA LYS A 40 -7.92 -8.68 8.06
C LYS A 40 -7.51 -8.48 6.59
N ILE A 41 -6.74 -7.45 6.30
CA ILE A 41 -6.24 -7.20 4.93
C ILE A 41 -5.33 -8.35 4.47
N PHE A 42 -4.45 -8.82 5.35
CA PHE A 42 -3.57 -9.96 5.13
C PHE A 42 -4.38 -11.21 4.81
N TYR A 43 -5.33 -11.59 5.66
CA TYR A 43 -6.21 -12.74 5.44
C TYR A 43 -6.97 -12.66 4.10
N LEU A 44 -7.51 -11.49 3.75
CA LEU A 44 -8.21 -11.32 2.47
C LEU A 44 -7.27 -11.44 1.28
N ALA A 45 -6.05 -10.89 1.39
CA ALA A 45 -5.07 -10.94 0.32
C ALA A 45 -4.51 -12.35 0.10
N THR A 46 -4.22 -13.10 1.16
CA THR A 46 -3.75 -14.49 1.04
C THR A 46 -4.80 -15.38 0.39
N MET A 47 -6.08 -15.15 0.67
CA MET A 47 -7.17 -15.86 0.00
C MET A 47 -7.34 -15.45 -1.46
N ALA A 48 -7.27 -14.14 -1.75
CA ALA A 48 -7.47 -13.61 -3.11
C ALA A 48 -6.34 -13.96 -4.07
N PHE A 49 -5.10 -14.03 -3.57
CA PHE A 49 -3.89 -14.25 -4.37
C PHE A 49 -3.16 -15.57 -4.04
N LYS A 50 -3.87 -16.56 -3.49
CA LYS A 50 -3.29 -17.85 -3.06
C LYS A 50 -2.48 -18.58 -4.14
N ASP A 51 -2.84 -18.39 -5.41
CA ASP A 51 -2.23 -19.06 -6.56
C ASP A 51 -1.04 -18.25 -7.13
N SER A 52 -0.81 -17.04 -6.62
CA SER A 52 0.22 -16.10 -7.12
C SER A 52 1.28 -15.76 -6.07
N TYR A 53 0.91 -15.70 -4.79
CA TYR A 53 1.82 -15.34 -3.70
C TYR A 53 1.64 -16.23 -2.48
N ASP A 54 2.76 -16.56 -1.84
CA ASP A 54 2.77 -17.22 -0.53
C ASP A 54 2.53 -16.21 0.60
N GLU A 55 2.07 -16.71 1.74
CA GLU A 55 1.77 -15.90 2.93
C GLU A 55 2.96 -15.00 3.37
N PRO A 56 4.21 -15.49 3.43
CA PRO A 56 5.37 -14.64 3.75
C PRO A 56 5.53 -13.45 2.81
N THR A 57 5.29 -13.62 1.50
CA THR A 57 5.38 -12.54 0.51
C THR A 57 4.30 -11.49 0.74
N VAL A 58 3.05 -11.91 0.95
CA VAL A 58 1.94 -10.98 1.25
C VAL A 58 2.25 -10.22 2.54
N ARG A 59 2.74 -10.89 3.58
CA ARG A 59 3.09 -10.27 4.88
C ARG A 59 4.22 -9.24 4.73
N LYS A 60 5.26 -9.58 3.97
CA LYS A 60 6.39 -8.69 3.68
C LYS A 60 5.89 -7.40 3.01
N TRP A 61 5.11 -7.52 1.95
CA TRP A 61 4.65 -6.36 1.19
C TRP A 61 3.61 -5.53 1.93
N LEU A 62 2.71 -6.15 2.71
CA LEU A 62 1.79 -5.41 3.58
C LEU A 62 2.55 -4.59 4.65
N SER A 63 3.61 -5.16 5.23
CA SER A 63 4.47 -4.46 6.19
C SER A 63 5.18 -3.26 5.55
N ILE A 64 5.69 -3.43 4.32
CA ILE A 64 6.33 -2.36 3.55
C ILE A 64 5.30 -1.28 3.19
N PHE A 65 4.11 -1.67 2.74
CA PHE A 65 2.99 -0.77 2.46
C PHE A 65 2.69 0.11 3.68
N LEU A 66 2.46 -0.46 4.86
CA LEU A 66 2.14 0.31 6.06
C LEU A 66 3.28 1.26 6.46
N ARG A 67 4.53 0.78 6.46
CA ARG A 67 5.69 1.64 6.77
C ARG A 67 5.77 2.85 5.84
N ARG A 68 5.66 2.61 4.52
CA ARG A 68 5.77 3.66 3.51
C ARG A 68 4.55 4.57 3.52
N PHE A 69 3.36 4.02 3.67
CA PHE A 69 2.12 4.76 3.65
C PHE A 69 2.08 5.84 4.74
N PHE A 70 2.53 5.51 5.95
CA PHE A 70 2.66 6.45 7.06
C PHE A 70 3.84 7.42 6.88
N SER A 71 5.06 6.89 6.70
CA SER A 71 6.27 7.73 6.60
C SER A 71 6.27 8.71 5.43
N GLN A 72 5.50 8.43 4.36
CA GLN A 72 5.43 9.28 3.18
C GLN A 72 4.22 10.20 3.17
N GLN A 73 3.47 10.29 4.28
CA GLN A 73 2.29 11.14 4.38
C GLN A 73 2.58 12.62 4.13
N PHE A 74 3.75 13.11 4.55
CA PHE A 74 4.17 14.50 4.30
C PHE A 74 4.13 14.89 2.82
N LYS A 75 4.36 13.94 1.91
CA LYS A 75 4.32 14.18 0.46
C LYS A 75 2.89 14.45 -0.04
N ARG A 76 1.88 13.94 0.68
CA ARG A 76 0.46 14.11 0.33
C ARG A 76 -0.11 15.41 0.91
N SER A 77 0.45 15.93 1.99
CA SER A 77 -0.03 17.15 2.64
C SER A 77 -0.01 18.38 1.73
N CYS A 78 0.91 18.43 0.77
CA CYS A 78 1.07 19.55 -0.17
C CYS A 78 0.83 19.14 -1.64
N MET A 79 -0.04 18.15 -1.89
CA MET A 79 -0.27 17.67 -3.25
C MET A 79 -1.06 18.67 -4.12
N PRO A 80 -0.67 18.85 -5.41
CA PRO A 80 -1.40 19.70 -6.35
C PRO A 80 -2.87 19.30 -6.53
N ASP A 81 -3.64 20.19 -7.15
CA ASP A 81 -5.03 19.94 -7.49
C ASP A 81 -5.15 18.80 -8.50
N GLY A 82 -6.14 17.94 -8.27
CA GLY A 82 -6.48 16.85 -9.17
C GLY A 82 -7.89 16.35 -8.88
N PRO A 83 -8.68 15.99 -9.92
CA PRO A 83 -10.02 15.46 -9.72
C PRO A 83 -9.93 14.08 -9.04
N LYS A 84 -10.86 13.81 -8.13
CA LYS A 84 -11.04 12.45 -7.60
C LYS A 84 -11.53 11.52 -8.71
N VAL A 85 -10.86 10.38 -8.86
CA VAL A 85 -11.28 9.31 -9.77
C VAL A 85 -11.50 8.04 -8.94
N GLY A 86 -12.62 7.35 -9.16
CA GLY A 86 -12.98 6.15 -8.41
C GLY A 86 -13.59 6.44 -7.02
N SER A 87 -13.49 5.46 -6.13
CA SER A 87 -14.19 5.50 -4.83
C SER A 87 -13.40 6.15 -3.69
N ILE A 88 -12.07 6.24 -3.81
CA ILE A 88 -11.14 6.76 -2.79
C ILE A 88 -10.16 7.77 -3.40
N SER A 89 -9.64 8.69 -2.59
CA SER A 89 -8.63 9.70 -2.96
C SER A 89 -7.65 9.93 -1.82
N LEU A 90 -6.39 10.17 -2.14
CA LEU A 90 -5.33 10.47 -1.16
C LEU A 90 -5.19 11.97 -0.85
N SER A 91 -6.11 12.81 -1.35
CA SER A 91 -6.08 14.25 -1.11
C SER A 91 -6.29 14.58 0.37
N PRO A 92 -5.41 15.41 0.99
CA PRO A 92 -5.61 15.94 2.34
C PRO A 92 -6.85 16.84 2.43
N ARG A 93 -7.32 17.32 1.28
CA ARG A 93 -8.50 18.17 1.13
C ARG A 93 -9.76 17.34 0.88
N GLY A 94 -9.61 16.03 0.62
CA GLY A 94 -10.70 15.10 0.31
C GLY A 94 -10.78 13.97 1.33
N ASP A 95 -10.63 12.74 0.85
CA ASP A 95 -10.95 11.53 1.61
C ASP A 95 -9.89 11.16 2.67
N TRP A 96 -8.65 11.67 2.60
CA TRP A 96 -7.56 11.21 3.46
C TRP A 96 -6.93 12.30 4.31
N ARG A 97 -7.23 12.31 5.62
CA ARG A 97 -6.67 13.26 6.59
C ARG A 97 -5.89 12.52 7.66
N MET A 98 -4.56 12.51 7.54
CA MET A 98 -3.65 11.93 8.52
C MET A 98 -2.50 12.92 8.81
N PRO A 99 -2.09 13.07 10.08
CA PRO A 99 -0.89 13.83 10.45
C PRO A 99 0.36 13.30 9.75
N SER A 100 1.27 14.19 9.36
CA SER A 100 2.49 13.81 8.63
C SER A 100 3.52 13.07 9.49
N ASP A 101 3.36 13.16 10.81
CA ASP A 101 4.18 12.59 11.87
C ASP A 101 3.53 11.36 12.56
N ALA A 102 2.41 10.86 12.02
CA ALA A 102 1.75 9.68 12.55
C ALA A 102 2.63 8.42 12.48
N SER A 103 2.63 7.62 13.54
CA SER A 103 3.40 6.37 13.61
C SER A 103 2.59 5.14 13.15
N ALA A 104 3.24 4.28 12.37
CA ALA A 104 2.70 2.98 11.94
C ALA A 104 2.86 1.85 12.97
N SER A 105 3.48 2.10 14.14
CA SER A 105 3.91 1.03 15.05
C SER A 105 2.80 0.08 15.49
N ILE A 106 1.59 0.59 15.77
CA ILE A 106 0.45 -0.25 16.20
C ILE A 106 -0.03 -1.14 15.04
N TRP A 107 -0.03 -0.61 13.82
CA TRP A 107 -0.43 -1.34 12.62
C TRP A 107 0.59 -2.44 12.27
N LEU A 108 1.89 -2.16 12.42
CA LEU A 108 2.94 -3.14 12.17
C LEU A 108 2.92 -4.29 13.18
N LYS A 109 2.65 -3.99 14.45
CA LYS A 109 2.45 -5.02 15.47
C LYS A 109 1.33 -5.98 15.07
N ASP A 110 0.20 -5.48 14.57
CA ASP A 110 -0.91 -6.33 14.11
C ASP A 110 -0.50 -7.31 13.01
N VAL A 111 0.40 -6.90 12.10
CA VAL A 111 0.97 -7.79 11.06
C VAL A 111 1.95 -8.82 11.64
N GLU A 112 2.64 -8.50 12.73
CA GLU A 112 3.65 -9.39 13.34
C GLU A 112 3.04 -10.43 14.29
N PHE A 113 1.92 -10.11 14.94
CA PHE A 113 1.33 -10.95 16.00
C PHE A 113 0.55 -12.18 15.52
N GLU A 114 0.28 -12.34 14.22
CA GLU A 114 -0.50 -13.46 13.68
C GLU A 114 0.34 -14.74 13.47
N LYS A 115 1.15 -15.10 14.49
CA LYS A 115 1.80 -16.41 14.66
C LYS A 115 1.17 -17.19 15.83
N LEU A 116 -0.16 -17.22 15.90
CA LEU A 116 -0.88 -18.07 16.86
C LEU A 116 -1.29 -19.39 16.22
#